data_AF-A0AAF0RE20-F1
#
_entry.id   AF-A0AAF0RE20-F1
#
_cell.length_a   1.000
_cell.length_b   1.000
_cell.length_c   1.000
_cell.angle_alpha   90.00
_cell.angle_beta   90.00
_cell.angle_gamma   90.00
#
_symmetry.space_group_name_H-M   'P 1'
#
loop_
_entity.id
_entity.type
_entity.pdbx_description
1 polymer ?
#
loop_
_entity_poly.entity_id
_entity_poly.type
_entity_poly.pdbx_seq_one_letter_code
_entity_poly.pdbx_strand_id
1 'polypeptide(L)'
;MTDAEPGLRERKRRATRLAIQQAALRIAIEHGLQAVTVDEVSRRADVSPRTFFNYFPSKEQAILGDDPTLPQGEEVEAFVAGGPSGDLLPDLGVLLVHSARELIEERGLIEERQQVLRANPELFSQRMASMKEFQSGIQVVVERRLRRGAGLVDGDGTADLDTDTDTDTDTDAVLRRRARLASLVGLAALRHAWWEWSESDADVHLVDELARSFDDLAALVSRSLV
;
A
#
# COMPACT_ATOMS: atom_id res chain seq x y z
N MET A 1 25.79 -3.48 -8.36
CA MET A 1 25.54 -2.09 -8.78
C MET A 1 25.15 -2.08 -10.24
N THR A 2 23.85 -2.14 -10.52
CA THR A 2 23.25 -1.74 -11.80
C THR A 2 21.83 -1.34 -11.48
N ASP A 3 21.71 -0.15 -10.90
CA ASP A 3 20.46 0.60 -10.86
C ASP A 3 20.24 1.07 -12.31
N ALA A 4 19.46 0.30 -13.08
CA ALA A 4 19.22 0.60 -14.48
C ALA A 4 18.28 1.82 -14.53
N GLU A 5 18.82 2.97 -14.93
CA GLU A 5 18.02 4.18 -15.18
C GLU A 5 16.73 3.80 -15.93
N PRO A 6 15.55 4.27 -15.47
CA PRO A 6 14.29 3.92 -16.09
C PRO A 6 14.32 4.33 -17.55
N GLY A 7 14.21 3.33 -18.45
CA GLY A 7 14.28 3.55 -19.88
C GLY A 7 13.30 4.63 -20.34
N LEU A 8 13.61 5.33 -21.44
CA LEU A 8 12.83 6.45 -21.97
C LEU A 8 11.31 6.17 -22.05
N ARG A 9 10.92 4.92 -22.30
CA ARG A 9 9.52 4.47 -22.31
C ARG A 9 8.85 4.56 -20.95
N GLU A 10 9.53 4.13 -19.89
CA GLU A 10 9.00 4.16 -18.52
C GLU A 10 8.86 5.59 -18.02
N ARG A 11 9.87 6.45 -18.29
CA ARG A 11 9.78 7.88 -18.00
C ARG A 11 8.60 8.56 -18.71
N LYS A 12 8.38 8.26 -20.00
CA LYS A 12 7.23 8.79 -20.75
C LYS A 12 5.91 8.30 -20.18
N ARG A 13 5.82 7.00 -19.84
CA ARG A 13 4.63 6.40 -19.23
C ARG A 13 4.27 7.10 -17.92
N ARG A 14 5.25 7.29 -17.03
CA ARG A 14 5.06 8.00 -15.74
C ARG A 14 4.66 9.46 -15.93
N ALA A 15 5.30 10.17 -16.85
CA ALA A 15 4.95 11.55 -17.17
C ALA A 15 3.49 11.69 -17.67
N THR A 16 3.05 10.79 -18.56
CA THR A 16 1.66 10.77 -19.05
C THR A 16 0.68 10.46 -17.91
N ARG A 17 0.99 9.49 -17.05
CA ARG A 17 0.17 9.14 -15.89
C ARG A 17 -0.01 10.34 -14.95
N LEU A 18 1.08 11.03 -14.61
CA LEU A 18 1.07 12.23 -13.78
C LEU A 18 0.26 13.38 -14.41
N ALA A 19 0.41 13.61 -15.72
CA ALA A 19 -0.35 14.64 -16.42
C ALA A 19 -1.87 14.42 -16.34
N ILE A 20 -2.32 13.17 -16.45
CA ILE A 20 -3.73 12.79 -16.31
C ILE A 20 -4.24 13.08 -14.89
N GLN A 21 -3.50 12.67 -13.85
CA GLN A 21 -3.89 12.91 -12.46
C GLN A 21 -3.95 14.41 -12.14
N GLN A 22 -2.94 15.18 -12.56
CA GLN A 22 -2.90 16.63 -12.40
C GLN A 22 -4.09 17.31 -13.08
N ALA A 23 -4.45 16.89 -14.29
CA ALA A 23 -5.62 17.42 -14.99
C ALA A 23 -6.90 17.13 -14.20
N ALA A 24 -7.09 15.89 -13.74
CA ALA A 24 -8.27 15.49 -12.98
C ALA A 24 -8.41 16.26 -11.64
N LEU A 25 -7.31 16.39 -10.89
CA LEU A 25 -7.27 17.12 -9.62
C LEU A 25 -7.55 18.61 -9.82
N ARG A 26 -6.93 19.26 -10.81
CA ARG A 26 -7.19 20.67 -11.12
C ARG A 26 -8.65 20.92 -11.48
N ILE A 27 -9.26 20.09 -12.34
CA ILE A 27 -10.68 20.22 -12.67
C ILE A 27 -11.54 20.07 -11.41
N ALA A 28 -11.24 19.07 -10.56
CA ALA A 28 -11.98 18.82 -9.33
C ALA A 28 -11.91 20.01 -8.37
N ILE A 29 -10.74 20.65 -8.24
CA ILE A 29 -10.54 21.83 -7.39
C ILE A 29 -11.23 23.06 -7.97
N GLU A 30 -11.07 23.33 -9.26
CA GLU A 30 -11.54 24.56 -9.91
C GLU A 30 -13.05 24.54 -10.19
N HIS A 31 -13.60 23.37 -10.51
CA HIS A 31 -14.94 23.23 -11.08
C HIS A 31 -15.80 22.16 -10.39
N GLY A 32 -15.26 21.48 -9.36
CA GLY A 32 -15.93 20.42 -8.64
C GLY A 32 -15.86 19.05 -9.32
N LEU A 33 -16.15 17.98 -8.57
CA LEU A 33 -16.02 16.60 -9.02
C LEU A 33 -16.90 16.23 -10.22
N GLN A 34 -18.08 16.88 -10.33
CA GLN A 34 -19.02 16.64 -11.44
C GLN A 34 -18.48 17.13 -12.78
N ALA A 35 -17.63 18.16 -12.77
CA ALA A 35 -17.00 18.69 -13.97
C ALA A 35 -15.84 17.80 -14.48
N VAL A 36 -15.35 16.88 -13.65
CA VAL A 36 -14.33 15.92 -14.06
C VAL A 36 -14.98 14.92 -15.02
N THR A 37 -14.61 14.99 -16.29
CA THR A 37 -15.01 14.02 -17.32
C THR A 37 -13.78 13.46 -18.01
N VAL A 38 -13.88 12.23 -18.53
CA VAL A 38 -12.75 11.62 -19.25
C VAL A 38 -12.33 12.47 -20.43
N ASP A 39 -13.28 13.08 -21.15
CA ASP A 39 -12.99 13.96 -22.28
C ASP A 39 -12.25 15.23 -21.85
N GLU A 40 -12.68 15.88 -20.77
CA GLU A 40 -12.05 17.10 -20.27
C GLU A 40 -10.64 16.81 -19.73
N VAL A 41 -10.48 15.72 -18.98
CA VAL A 41 -9.18 15.28 -18.47
C VAL A 41 -8.25 14.95 -19.64
N SER A 42 -8.75 14.18 -20.62
CA SER A 42 -7.98 13.80 -21.80
C SER A 42 -7.51 15.02 -22.59
N ARG A 43 -8.40 16.01 -22.78
CA ARG A 43 -8.06 17.28 -23.42
C ARG A 43 -7.01 18.06 -22.67
N ARG A 44 -7.13 18.21 -21.34
CA ARG A 44 -6.16 18.95 -20.50
C ARG A 44 -4.81 18.24 -20.39
N ALA A 45 -4.80 16.91 -20.46
CA ALA A 45 -3.59 16.08 -20.37
C ALA A 45 -2.95 15.79 -21.74
N ASP A 46 -3.50 16.32 -22.84
CA ASP A 46 -3.07 16.07 -24.23
C ASP A 46 -2.98 14.57 -24.59
N VAL A 47 -4.05 13.83 -24.25
CA VAL A 47 -4.19 12.40 -24.57
C VAL A 47 -5.56 12.11 -25.18
N SER A 48 -5.71 10.94 -25.79
CA SER A 48 -7.04 10.45 -26.21
C SER A 48 -7.79 9.80 -25.03
N PRO A 49 -9.13 9.72 -25.06
CA PRO A 49 -9.89 8.94 -24.07
C PRO A 49 -9.46 7.47 -24.00
N ARG A 50 -9.10 6.87 -25.14
CA ARG A 50 -8.53 5.51 -25.17
C ARG A 50 -7.21 5.45 -24.40
N THR A 51 -6.35 6.45 -24.58
CA THR A 51 -5.09 6.56 -23.83
C THR A 51 -5.37 6.73 -22.35
N PHE A 52 -6.32 7.58 -21.95
CA PHE A 52 -6.74 7.70 -20.55
C PHE A 52 -7.08 6.34 -19.93
N PHE A 53 -7.93 5.55 -20.59
CA PHE A 53 -8.32 4.23 -20.10
C PHE A 53 -7.19 3.19 -20.07
N ASN A 54 -6.10 3.40 -20.82
CA ASN A 54 -4.90 2.57 -20.69
C ASN A 54 -4.14 2.84 -19.39
N TYR A 55 -4.36 3.99 -18.73
CA TYR A 55 -3.72 4.35 -17.47
C TYR A 55 -4.65 4.20 -16.28
N PHE A 56 -5.91 4.64 -16.39
CA PHE A 56 -6.86 4.65 -15.28
C PHE A 56 -8.20 4.02 -15.68
N PRO A 57 -8.78 3.15 -14.83
CA PRO A 57 -10.08 2.55 -15.10
C PRO A 57 -11.23 3.56 -15.00
N SER A 58 -11.05 4.65 -14.25
CA SER A 58 -12.06 5.70 -14.07
C SER A 58 -11.44 7.06 -13.75
N LYS A 59 -12.28 8.11 -13.81
CA LYS A 59 -11.88 9.46 -13.39
C LYS A 59 -11.62 9.55 -11.88
N GLU A 60 -12.38 8.79 -11.09
CA GLU A 60 -12.21 8.71 -9.64
C GLU A 60 -10.85 8.10 -9.32
N GLN A 61 -10.44 7.05 -10.04
CA GLN A 61 -9.10 6.49 -9.87
C GLN A 61 -8.00 7.47 -10.28
N ALA A 62 -8.19 8.25 -11.35
CA ALA A 62 -7.25 9.30 -11.73
C ALA A 62 -7.12 10.40 -10.65
N ILE A 63 -8.18 10.67 -9.88
CA ILE A 63 -8.15 11.59 -8.74
C ILE A 63 -7.48 10.95 -7.53
N LEU A 64 -7.87 9.72 -7.18
CA LEU A 64 -7.36 8.99 -6.02
C LEU A 64 -5.88 8.60 -6.18
N GLY A 65 -5.39 8.50 -7.41
CA GLY A 65 -4.07 7.95 -7.70
C GLY A 65 -4.08 6.43 -7.63
N ASP A 66 -2.90 5.83 -7.58
CA ASP A 66 -2.82 4.38 -7.52
C ASP A 66 -3.21 3.85 -6.14
N ASP A 67 -3.79 2.66 -6.15
CA ASP A 67 -4.15 1.97 -4.93
C ASP A 67 -2.91 1.31 -4.32
N PRO A 68 -2.78 1.32 -2.99
CA PRO A 68 -1.70 0.60 -2.34
C PRO A 68 -1.82 -0.89 -2.66
N THR A 69 -0.77 -1.46 -3.23
CA THR A 69 -0.66 -2.89 -3.48
C THR A 69 0.56 -3.46 -2.78
N LEU A 70 0.49 -4.74 -2.39
CA LEU A 70 1.68 -5.45 -1.94
C LEU A 70 2.56 -5.79 -3.14
N PRO A 71 3.90 -5.82 -2.98
CA PRO A 71 4.76 -6.39 -4.01
C PRO A 71 4.34 -7.84 -4.29
N GLN A 72 4.64 -8.32 -5.48
CA GLN A 72 4.31 -9.68 -5.91
C GLN A 72 5.59 -10.47 -6.14
N GLY A 73 5.54 -11.79 -5.90
CA GLY A 73 6.66 -12.67 -6.19
C GLY A 73 7.66 -12.77 -5.04
N GLU A 74 8.94 -12.53 -5.34
CA GLU A 74 10.06 -12.90 -4.46
C GLU A 74 10.05 -12.16 -3.13
N GLU A 75 9.64 -10.90 -3.09
CA GLU A 75 9.63 -10.09 -1.87
C GLU A 75 8.63 -10.61 -0.83
N VAL A 76 7.44 -11.01 -1.28
CA VAL A 76 6.43 -11.62 -0.41
C VAL A 76 6.91 -12.96 0.09
N GLU A 77 7.49 -13.79 -0.78
CA GLU A 77 7.98 -15.11 -0.38
C GLU A 77 9.19 -15.01 0.57
N ALA A 78 10.07 -14.03 0.39
CA ALA A 78 11.15 -13.74 1.32
C ALA A 78 10.62 -13.33 2.70
N PHE A 79 9.61 -12.45 2.74
CA PHE A 79 8.93 -12.09 3.97
C PHE A 79 8.29 -13.31 4.65
N VAL A 80 7.56 -14.14 3.89
CA VAL A 80 6.90 -15.36 4.40
C VAL A 80 7.92 -16.37 4.94
N ALA A 81 9.10 -16.46 4.31
CA ALA A 81 10.21 -17.29 4.77
C ALA A 81 10.90 -16.79 6.04
N GLY A 82 10.52 -15.62 6.56
CA GLY A 82 11.10 -15.05 7.77
C GLY A 82 12.24 -14.06 7.53
N GLY A 83 12.44 -13.58 6.31
CA GLY A 83 13.47 -12.58 6.00
C GLY A 83 12.96 -11.14 5.97
N PRO A 84 13.87 -10.15 5.98
CA PRO A 84 15.33 -10.30 6.05
C PRO A 84 15.93 -10.54 7.45
N SER A 85 15.27 -10.14 8.53
CA SER A 85 15.86 -10.15 9.89
C SER A 85 15.46 -11.36 10.74
N GLY A 86 14.35 -12.02 10.43
CA GLY A 86 13.72 -12.99 11.32
C GLY A 86 12.55 -12.40 12.11
N ASP A 87 12.60 -11.09 12.37
CA ASP A 87 11.62 -10.39 13.20
C ASP A 87 10.44 -9.88 12.37
N LEU A 88 9.23 -10.18 12.84
CA LEU A 88 7.99 -9.92 12.08
C LEU A 88 7.80 -8.43 11.73
N LEU A 89 7.97 -7.53 12.70
CA LEU A 89 7.66 -6.11 12.51
C LEU A 89 8.69 -5.39 11.61
N PRO A 90 10.02 -5.53 11.82
CA PRO A 90 11.01 -4.95 10.91
C PRO A 90 10.85 -5.46 9.48
N ASP A 91 10.64 -6.77 9.31
CA ASP A 91 10.46 -7.37 7.98
C ASP A 91 9.17 -6.92 7.30
N LEU A 92 8.10 -6.71 8.08
CA LEU A 92 6.87 -6.11 7.56
C LEU A 92 7.11 -4.67 7.11
N GLY A 93 7.92 -3.91 7.85
CA GLY A 93 8.36 -2.57 7.45
C GLY A 93 9.07 -2.57 6.10
N VAL A 94 10.01 -3.50 5.89
CA VAL A 94 10.71 -3.67 4.60
C VAL A 94 9.72 -3.97 3.47
N LEU A 95 8.76 -4.87 3.70
CA LEU A 95 7.72 -5.20 2.70
C LEU A 95 6.86 -3.98 2.35
N LEU A 96 6.39 -3.23 3.36
CA LEU A 96 5.55 -2.05 3.16
C LEU A 96 6.30 -0.88 2.54
N VAL A 97 7.60 -0.74 2.78
CA VAL A 97 8.44 0.25 2.08
C VAL A 97 8.47 -0.02 0.57
N HIS A 98 8.56 -1.28 0.15
CA HIS A 98 8.49 -1.63 -1.27
C HIS A 98 7.13 -1.30 -1.87
N SER A 99 6.03 -1.61 -1.15
CA SER A 99 4.68 -1.20 -1.52
C SER A 99 4.52 0.33 -1.63
N ALA A 100 5.15 1.07 -0.71
CA ALA A 100 5.02 2.51 -0.63
C ALA A 100 5.81 3.24 -1.73
N ARG A 101 6.91 2.69 -2.24
CA ARG A 101 7.72 3.32 -3.31
C ARG A 101 6.89 3.62 -4.56
N GLU A 102 5.90 2.79 -4.90
CA GLU A 102 5.00 3.05 -6.03
C GLU A 102 4.02 4.20 -5.75
N LEU A 103 3.66 4.44 -4.49
CA LEU A 103 2.75 5.51 -4.06
C LEU A 103 3.44 6.87 -3.88
N ILE A 104 4.77 6.89 -3.72
CA ILE A 104 5.56 8.07 -3.30
C ILE A 104 5.93 9.01 -4.47
N GLU A 105 5.81 8.59 -5.73
CA GLU A 105 6.25 9.40 -6.88
C GLU A 105 5.36 10.64 -7.17
N GLU A 106 4.36 10.93 -6.33
CA GLU A 106 3.34 11.96 -6.53
C GLU A 106 3.42 13.14 -5.54
N ARG A 107 4.62 13.52 -5.08
CA ARG A 107 4.79 14.62 -4.09
C ARG A 107 3.97 15.89 -4.42
N GLY A 108 3.90 16.26 -5.70
CA GLY A 108 3.21 17.47 -6.14
C GLY A 108 1.68 17.35 -6.30
N LEU A 109 1.04 16.29 -5.80
CA LEU A 109 -0.42 16.10 -5.92
C LEU A 109 -1.12 15.80 -4.61
N ILE A 110 -0.37 15.62 -3.52
CA ILE A 110 -0.93 15.11 -2.26
C ILE A 110 -1.84 16.14 -1.61
N GLU A 111 -1.44 17.41 -1.59
CA GLU A 111 -2.23 18.50 -1.04
C GLU A 111 -3.54 18.68 -1.81
N GLU A 112 -3.47 18.74 -3.15
CA GLU A 112 -4.62 18.82 -4.04
C GLU A 112 -5.57 17.65 -3.83
N ARG A 113 -5.01 16.44 -3.72
CA ARG A 113 -5.80 15.23 -3.48
C ARG A 113 -6.49 15.27 -2.13
N GLN A 114 -5.78 15.64 -1.05
CA GLN A 114 -6.39 15.80 0.27
C GLN A 114 -7.50 16.85 0.26
N GLN A 115 -7.33 17.95 -0.48
CA GLN A 115 -8.37 18.96 -0.64
C GLN A 115 -9.61 18.37 -1.34
N VAL A 116 -9.42 17.64 -2.44
CA VAL A 116 -10.51 17.00 -3.17
C VAL A 116 -11.22 15.95 -2.34
N LEU A 117 -10.49 15.07 -1.62
CA LEU A 117 -11.14 14.06 -0.76
C LEU A 117 -11.94 14.69 0.38
N ARG A 118 -11.43 15.77 1.00
CA ARG A 118 -12.16 16.48 2.06
C ARG A 118 -13.48 17.10 1.55
N ALA A 119 -13.49 17.57 0.30
CA ALA A 119 -14.66 18.17 -0.32
C ALA A 119 -15.67 17.14 -0.86
N ASN A 120 -15.28 15.88 -1.06
CA ASN A 120 -16.08 14.85 -1.75
C ASN A 120 -16.09 13.52 -0.94
N PRO A 121 -17.04 13.33 0.00
CA PRO A 121 -17.12 12.17 0.90
C PRO A 121 -17.21 10.79 0.20
N GLU A 122 -17.73 10.75 -1.02
CA GLU A 122 -17.81 9.56 -1.85
C GLU A 122 -16.42 9.02 -2.24
N LEU A 123 -15.48 9.92 -2.55
CA LEU A 123 -14.10 9.56 -2.86
C LEU A 123 -13.36 9.05 -1.61
N PHE A 124 -13.68 9.62 -0.45
CA PHE A 124 -13.17 9.12 0.83
C PHE A 124 -13.63 7.68 1.07
N SER A 125 -14.91 7.37 0.81
CA SER A 125 -15.44 6.01 0.97
C SER A 125 -14.75 5.00 0.06
N GLN A 126 -14.50 5.37 -1.20
CA GLN A 126 -13.74 4.53 -2.14
C GLN A 126 -12.29 4.32 -1.68
N ARG A 127 -11.63 5.37 -1.20
CA ARG A 127 -10.26 5.26 -0.65
C ARG A 127 -10.21 4.36 0.58
N MET A 128 -11.20 4.45 1.46
CA MET A 128 -11.31 3.58 2.63
C MET A 128 -11.53 2.11 2.26
N ALA A 129 -12.29 1.83 1.20
CA ALA A 129 -12.46 0.48 0.68
C ALA A 129 -11.13 -0.11 0.19
N SER A 130 -10.38 0.64 -0.63
CA SER A 130 -9.05 0.24 -1.11
C SER A 130 -8.06 0.00 0.05
N MET A 131 -8.06 0.88 1.05
CA MET A 131 -7.20 0.70 2.23
C MET A 131 -7.55 -0.54 3.05
N LYS A 132 -8.84 -0.90 3.12
CA LYS A 132 -9.29 -2.14 3.77
C LYS A 132 -8.87 -3.39 2.99
N GLU A 133 -8.90 -3.34 1.67
CA GLU A 133 -8.42 -4.43 0.80
C GLU A 133 -6.91 -4.63 0.96
N PHE A 134 -6.15 -3.54 0.97
CA PHE A 134 -4.71 -3.57 1.24
C PHE A 134 -4.40 -4.13 2.64
N GLN A 135 -5.14 -3.71 3.67
CA GLN A 135 -5.04 -4.26 5.03
C GLN A 135 -5.29 -5.78 5.07
N SER A 136 -6.27 -6.24 4.31
CA SER A 136 -6.61 -7.66 4.22
C SER A 136 -5.50 -8.44 3.51
N GLY A 137 -4.89 -7.88 2.45
CA GLY A 137 -3.73 -8.46 1.78
C GLY A 137 -2.53 -8.61 2.71
N ILE A 138 -2.21 -7.58 3.50
CA ILE A 138 -1.13 -7.65 4.51
C ILE A 138 -1.42 -8.76 5.52
N GLN A 139 -2.67 -8.86 5.99
CA GLN A 139 -3.06 -9.88 6.95
C GLN A 139 -2.83 -11.29 6.39
N VAL A 140 -3.23 -11.56 5.15
CA VAL A 140 -2.99 -12.86 4.51
C VAL A 140 -1.51 -13.21 4.49
N VAL A 141 -0.64 -12.27 4.10
CA VAL A 141 0.80 -12.50 4.01
C VAL A 141 1.43 -12.72 5.39
N VAL A 142 1.01 -11.97 6.41
CA VAL A 142 1.46 -12.18 7.80
C VAL A 142 0.98 -13.52 8.33
N GLU A 143 -0.26 -13.92 8.05
CA GLU A 143 -0.82 -15.20 8.49
C GLU A 143 -0.03 -16.37 7.88
N ARG A 144 0.32 -16.30 6.58
CA ARG A 144 1.21 -17.27 5.92
C ARG A 144 2.56 -17.39 6.63
N ARG A 145 3.20 -16.26 6.97
CA ARG A 145 4.48 -16.25 7.70
C ARG A 145 4.35 -16.93 9.07
N LEU A 146 3.31 -16.58 9.82
CA LEU A 146 3.07 -17.11 11.17
C LEU A 146 2.78 -18.63 11.15
N ARG A 147 1.97 -19.12 10.20
CA ARG A 147 1.73 -20.56 10.01
C ARG A 147 3.02 -21.31 9.69
N ARG A 148 3.80 -20.80 8.75
CA ARG A 148 5.11 -21.39 8.39
C ARG A 148 6.05 -21.46 9.58
N GLY A 149 6.13 -20.39 10.38
CA GLY A 149 6.93 -20.37 11.62
C GLY A 149 6.45 -21.36 12.68
N ALA A 150 5.17 -21.72 12.67
CA ALA A 150 4.60 -22.76 13.53
C ALA A 150 4.72 -24.18 12.95
N GLY A 151 5.29 -24.36 11.76
CA GLY A 151 5.39 -25.65 11.09
C GLY A 151 4.09 -26.14 10.43
N LEU A 152 3.07 -25.28 10.34
CA LEU A 152 1.80 -25.57 9.66
C LEU A 152 1.99 -25.29 8.16
N VAL A 153 1.93 -26.34 7.34
CA VAL A 153 1.98 -26.22 5.87
C VAL A 153 0.56 -25.93 5.36
N ASP A 154 0.43 -25.08 4.33
CA ASP A 154 -0.81 -24.93 3.57
C ASP A 154 -1.17 -26.29 2.96
N GLY A 155 -1.99 -27.08 3.66
CA GLY A 155 -2.37 -28.41 3.22
C GLY A 155 -3.07 -28.35 1.87
N ASP A 156 -2.53 -29.04 0.86
CA ASP A 156 -3.40 -29.48 -0.23
C ASP A 156 -4.48 -30.38 0.39
N GLY A 157 -5.72 -30.24 -0.09
CA GLY A 157 -6.91 -30.80 0.54
C GLY A 157 -7.04 -32.33 0.45
N THR A 158 -6.01 -33.08 0.84
CA THR A 158 -6.04 -34.53 1.01
C THR A 158 -5.76 -34.89 2.47
N ALA A 159 -6.56 -34.35 3.39
CA ALA A 159 -6.52 -34.76 4.79
C ALA A 159 -7.21 -36.13 4.97
N ASP A 160 -6.42 -37.14 5.32
CA ASP A 160 -6.88 -38.32 6.07
C ASP A 160 -7.60 -37.84 7.34
N LEU A 161 -8.84 -38.30 7.53
CA LEU A 161 -9.85 -37.78 8.47
C LEU A 161 -9.63 -38.12 9.96
N ASP A 162 -8.40 -38.34 10.42
CA ASP A 162 -8.12 -38.92 11.75
C ASP A 162 -7.13 -38.12 12.64
N THR A 163 -6.97 -36.80 12.44
CA THR A 163 -6.18 -35.94 13.36
C THR A 163 -6.97 -34.78 13.97
N ASP A 164 -6.68 -34.48 15.25
CA ASP A 164 -7.33 -33.53 16.17
C ASP A 164 -7.73 -32.16 15.56
N THR A 165 -8.91 -32.11 14.95
CA THR A 165 -9.48 -30.90 14.33
C THR A 165 -9.69 -29.74 15.32
N ASP A 166 -9.94 -30.02 16.61
CA ASP A 166 -10.20 -28.98 17.62
C ASP A 166 -8.94 -28.18 18.01
N THR A 167 -7.76 -28.82 18.06
CA THR A 167 -6.49 -28.16 18.44
C THR A 167 -5.91 -27.31 17.29
N ASP A 168 -6.04 -27.80 16.06
CA ASP A 168 -5.65 -27.05 14.86
C ASP A 168 -6.55 -25.82 14.66
N THR A 169 -7.84 -25.92 14.97
CA THR A 169 -8.79 -24.81 14.86
C THR A 169 -8.48 -23.67 15.84
N ASP A 170 -8.11 -23.97 17.09
CA ASP A 170 -7.76 -22.95 18.09
C ASP A 170 -6.43 -22.27 17.74
N THR A 171 -5.45 -23.04 17.29
CA THR A 171 -4.15 -22.52 16.82
C THR A 171 -4.34 -21.56 15.64
N ASP A 172 -5.13 -21.94 14.64
CA ASP A 172 -5.42 -21.11 13.48
C ASP A 172 -6.14 -19.80 13.86
N ALA A 173 -7.08 -19.86 14.81
CA ALA A 173 -7.76 -18.67 15.33
C ALA A 173 -6.79 -17.71 16.02
N VAL A 174 -5.84 -18.23 16.80
CA VAL A 174 -4.79 -17.43 17.46
C VAL A 174 -3.87 -16.79 16.43
N LEU A 175 -3.40 -17.54 15.43
CA LEU A 175 -2.53 -17.01 14.38
C LEU A 175 -3.21 -15.92 13.56
N ARG A 176 -4.48 -16.11 13.18
CA ARG A 176 -5.28 -15.08 12.47
C ARG A 176 -5.46 -13.81 13.30
N ARG A 177 -5.72 -13.94 14.61
CA ARG A 177 -5.83 -12.79 15.51
C ARG A 177 -4.50 -12.02 15.60
N ARG A 178 -3.37 -12.73 15.72
CA ARG A 178 -2.03 -12.14 15.74
C ARG A 178 -1.69 -11.46 14.42
N ALA A 179 -2.00 -12.10 13.29
CA ALA A 179 -1.81 -11.53 11.97
C ALA A 179 -2.58 -10.22 11.81
N ARG A 180 -3.87 -10.22 12.17
CA ARG A 180 -4.70 -9.00 12.14
C ARG A 180 -4.11 -7.88 12.99
N LEU A 181 -3.64 -8.18 14.21
CA LEU A 181 -3.02 -7.18 15.07
C LEU A 181 -1.74 -6.61 14.43
N ALA A 182 -0.85 -7.47 13.93
CA ALA A 182 0.38 -7.04 13.28
C ALA A 182 0.12 -6.20 12.02
N SER A 183 -0.89 -6.54 11.21
CA SER A 183 -1.28 -5.75 10.04
C SER A 183 -1.82 -4.37 10.41
N LEU A 184 -2.65 -4.27 11.46
CA LEU A 184 -3.15 -2.99 11.95
C LEU A 184 -2.03 -2.11 12.48
N VAL A 185 -1.10 -2.70 13.24
CA VAL A 185 0.08 -2.01 13.76
C VAL A 185 0.99 -1.53 12.62
N GLY A 186 1.24 -2.39 11.62
CA GLY A 186 2.03 -2.02 10.45
C GLY A 186 1.41 -0.87 9.64
N LEU A 187 0.08 -0.86 9.49
CA LEU A 187 -0.64 0.26 8.86
C LEU A 187 -0.59 1.53 9.70
N ALA A 188 -0.66 1.42 11.03
CA ALA A 188 -0.51 2.57 11.91
C ALA A 188 0.89 3.19 11.78
N ALA A 189 1.94 2.37 11.71
CA ALA A 189 3.31 2.83 11.45
C ALA A 189 3.45 3.45 10.04
N LEU A 190 2.84 2.85 9.01
CA LEU A 190 2.80 3.42 7.66
C LEU A 190 2.13 4.80 7.63
N ARG A 191 0.98 4.92 8.31
CA ARG A 191 0.22 6.17 8.43
C ARG A 191 1.00 7.22 9.23
N HIS A 192 1.69 6.83 10.29
CA HIS A 192 2.56 7.70 11.07
C HIS A 192 3.69 8.27 10.21
N ALA A 193 4.44 7.41 9.52
CA ALA A 193 5.49 7.82 8.62
C ALA A 193 4.99 8.77 7.52
N TRP A 194 3.80 8.50 6.99
CA TRP A 194 3.17 9.37 6.00
C TRP A 194 2.81 10.74 6.59
N TRP A 195 2.31 10.79 7.83
CA TRP A 195 1.99 12.03 8.53
C TRP A 195 3.25 12.89 8.73
N GLU A 196 4.30 12.33 9.33
CA GLU A 196 5.61 12.98 9.55
C GLU A 196 6.21 13.50 8.25
N TRP A 197 6.17 12.65 7.21
CA TRP A 197 6.67 13.03 5.89
C TRP A 197 5.85 14.18 5.25
N SER A 198 4.53 14.22 5.47
CA SER A 198 3.66 15.27 4.93
C SER A 198 3.78 16.62 5.64
N GLU A 199 4.23 16.64 6.89
CA GLU A 199 4.45 17.86 7.68
C GLU A 199 5.89 18.39 7.61
N SER A 200 6.82 17.63 6.99
CA SER A 200 8.24 17.97 6.91
C SER A 200 8.56 18.91 5.73
N ASP A 201 9.35 19.97 6.00
CA ASP A 201 9.52 21.12 5.09
C ASP A 201 10.52 20.95 3.91
N ALA A 202 11.40 19.92 3.86
CA ALA A 202 12.16 19.53 2.65
C ALA A 202 13.10 18.32 2.87
N ASP A 203 13.46 17.62 1.78
CA ASP A 203 14.49 16.58 1.62
C ASP A 203 14.35 15.22 2.34
N VAL A 204 13.30 15.01 3.12
CA VAL A 204 13.06 13.70 3.73
C VAL A 204 12.38 12.74 2.74
N HIS A 205 12.91 11.54 2.55
CA HIS A 205 12.25 10.48 1.77
C HIS A 205 11.25 9.72 2.65
N LEU A 206 10.01 9.48 2.17
CA LEU A 206 8.99 8.73 2.91
C LEU A 206 9.47 7.32 3.29
N VAL A 207 10.33 6.73 2.46
CA VAL A 207 10.99 5.45 2.77
C VAL A 207 11.77 5.52 4.08
N ASP A 208 12.47 6.62 4.34
CA ASP A 208 13.28 6.80 5.54
C ASP A 208 12.40 7.05 6.77
N GLU A 209 11.27 7.75 6.61
CA GLU A 209 10.26 7.91 7.67
C GLU A 209 9.55 6.59 8.01
N LEU A 210 9.33 5.74 6.99
CA LEU A 210 8.75 4.42 7.18
C LEU A 210 9.68 3.51 7.96
N ALA A 211 10.94 3.41 7.54
CA ALA A 211 11.95 2.64 8.26
C ALA A 211 12.05 3.11 9.71
N ARG A 212 12.17 4.42 9.94
CA ARG A 212 12.20 5.01 11.29
C ARG A 212 10.97 4.68 12.13
N SER A 213 9.76 4.81 11.57
CA SER A 213 8.52 4.51 12.28
C SER A 213 8.43 3.04 12.73
N PHE A 214 8.92 2.12 11.89
CA PHE A 214 8.97 0.70 12.24
C PHE A 214 10.06 0.38 13.27
N ASP A 215 11.22 1.02 13.18
CA ASP A 215 12.30 0.90 14.17
C ASP A 215 11.88 1.42 15.55
N ASP A 216 11.24 2.59 15.60
CA ASP A 216 10.70 3.18 16.83
C ASP A 216 9.63 2.29 17.46
N LEU A 217 8.73 1.74 16.64
CA LEU A 217 7.73 0.79 17.08
C LEU A 217 8.37 -0.48 17.69
N ALA A 218 9.39 -1.04 17.04
CA ALA A 218 10.11 -2.21 17.54
C ALA A 218 10.84 -1.89 18.87
N ALA A 219 11.42 -0.70 18.99
CA ALA A 219 12.07 -0.23 20.22
C ALA A 219 11.06 -0.03 21.37
N LEU A 220 9.85 0.47 21.09
CA LEU A 220 8.80 0.64 22.10
C LEU A 220 8.29 -0.70 22.64
N VAL A 221 8.04 -1.66 21.73
CA VAL A 221 7.54 -2.99 22.12
C VAL A 221 8.59 -3.76 22.93
N SER A 222 9.87 -3.67 22.55
CA SER A 222 10.97 -4.35 23.26
C SER A 222 11.27 -3.77 24.65
N ARG A 223 11.06 -2.46 24.87
CA ARG A 223 11.31 -1.81 26.17
C ARG A 223 10.18 -1.95 27.19
N SER A 224 8.94 -2.19 26.77
CA SER A 224 7.78 -2.27 27.69
C SER A 224 7.55 -3.66 28.32
N LEU A 225 8.37 -4.66 27.96
CA LEU A 225 8.25 -6.05 28.44
C LEU A 225 9.26 -6.42 29.55
N VAL A 226 9.92 -5.42 30.17
CA VAL A 226 10.79 -5.58 31.35
C VAL A 226 10.13 -4.91 32.55
#